data_AF-A0A7V9QZ59-F1
#
_entry.id   AF-A0A7V9QZ59-F1
#
_cell.length_a   1.000
_cell.length_b   1.000
_cell.length_c   1.000
_cell.angle_alpha   90.00
_cell.angle_beta   90.00
_cell.angle_gamma   90.00
#
_symmetry.space_group_name_H-M   'P 1'
#
loop_
_entity.id
_entity.type
_entity.pdbx_description
1 polymer ?
#
loop_
_entity_poly.entity_id
_entity_poly.type
_entity_poly.pdbx_seq_one_letter_code
_entity_poly.pdbx_strand_id
1 'polypeptide(L)'
;LTEAEQFIKAGIPLIVSVSFKKSELDGAGYGTNGHLMVIVGFTNNGDVVVNDPASHLIASNDQVRTVYDRTQFENVWVPHSGGITYVIHPTSVPLPTRPAEANW
;
A
#
# COMPACT_ATOMS: atom_id res chain seq x y z
N LEU A 1 -5.87 -4.95 -6.12
CA LEU A 1 -4.38 -4.89 -5.95
C LEU A 1 -3.55 -5.32 -7.18
N THR A 2 -4.14 -5.91 -8.23
CA THR A 2 -3.39 -6.50 -9.37
C THR A 2 -2.44 -5.54 -10.10
N GLU A 3 -2.86 -4.30 -10.35
CA GLU A 3 -2.01 -3.33 -11.04
C GLU A 3 -0.84 -2.86 -10.15
N ALA A 4 -1.06 -2.74 -8.84
CA ALA A 4 -0.01 -2.38 -7.89
C ALA A 4 1.17 -3.37 -7.92
N GLU A 5 0.88 -4.67 -8.08
CA GLU A 5 1.93 -5.69 -8.23
C GLU A 5 2.82 -5.47 -9.47
N GLN A 6 2.29 -4.88 -10.55
CA GLN A 6 3.09 -4.60 -11.75
C GLN A 6 4.09 -3.46 -11.51
N PHE A 7 3.70 -2.43 -10.74
CA PHE A 7 4.61 -1.37 -10.33
C PHE A 7 5.72 -1.92 -9.42
N ILE A 8 5.35 -2.75 -8.44
CA ILE A 8 6.34 -3.40 -7.57
C ILE A 8 7.30 -4.28 -8.39
N LYS A 9 6.80 -5.05 -9.37
CA LYS A 9 7.65 -5.85 -10.28
C LYS A 9 8.58 -4.98 -11.14
N ALA A 10 8.14 -3.78 -11.52
CA ALA A 10 8.97 -2.80 -12.22
C ALA A 10 9.97 -2.07 -11.31
N GLY A 11 9.99 -2.36 -10.00
CA GLY A 11 10.86 -1.70 -9.04
C GLY A 11 10.36 -0.31 -8.59
N ILE A 12 9.07 -0.02 -8.79
CA ILE A 12 8.44 1.25 -8.43
C ILE A 12 7.54 1.05 -7.21
N PRO A 13 7.92 1.52 -6.01
CA PRO A 13 7.04 1.50 -4.85
C PRO A 13 5.87 2.49 -5.03
N LEU A 14 4.76 2.24 -4.35
CA LEU A 14 3.54 3.04 -4.49
C LEU A 14 3.18 3.72 -3.17
N ILE A 15 3.00 5.04 -3.19
CA ILE A 15 2.50 5.79 -2.05
C ILE A 15 0.97 5.80 -2.14
N VAL A 16 0.29 5.26 -1.14
CA VAL A 16 -1.16 5.13 -1.12
C VAL A 16 -1.77 5.92 0.03
N SER A 17 -2.93 6.50 -0.24
CA SER A 17 -3.78 7.09 0.80
C SER A 17 -4.74 6.04 1.34
N VAL A 18 -4.83 5.92 2.67
CA VAL A 18 -5.73 4.98 3.34
C VAL A 18 -6.54 5.67 4.45
N SER A 19 -7.72 5.16 4.73
CA SER A 19 -8.59 5.60 5.82
C SER A 19 -9.32 4.40 6.40
N PHE A 20 -9.27 4.23 7.72
CA PHE A 20 -9.82 3.06 8.39
C PHE A 20 -10.04 3.25 9.88
N LYS A 21 -11.00 2.51 10.42
CA LYS A 21 -11.16 2.26 11.85
C LYS A 21 -10.15 1.22 12.30
N LYS A 22 -9.80 1.25 13.58
CA LYS A 22 -8.85 0.30 14.18
C LYS A 22 -9.19 -1.18 13.99
N SER A 23 -10.47 -1.51 13.79
CA SER A 23 -10.95 -2.88 13.56
C SER A 23 -10.92 -3.34 12.09
N GLU A 24 -10.54 -2.48 11.15
CA GLU A 24 -10.59 -2.77 9.70
C GLU A 24 -9.24 -3.18 9.12
N LEU A 25 -8.14 -2.90 9.85
CA LEU A 25 -6.79 -3.27 9.47
C LEU A 25 -6.07 -3.87 10.69
N ASP A 26 -6.05 -5.20 10.74
CA ASP A 26 -5.46 -5.93 11.85
C ASP A 26 -3.95 -5.72 11.90
N GLY A 27 -3.41 -5.71 13.11
CA GLY A 27 -2.00 -5.42 13.36
C GLY A 27 -1.66 -3.93 13.38
N ALA A 28 -2.35 -3.07 12.62
CA ALA A 28 -2.00 -1.64 12.55
C ALA A 28 -2.00 -0.95 13.92
N GLY A 29 -2.94 -1.31 14.80
CA GLY A 29 -2.97 -0.84 16.19
C GLY A 29 -3.62 0.54 16.39
N TYR A 30 -4.00 1.21 15.31
CA TYR A 30 -4.67 2.52 15.30
C TYR A 30 -5.79 2.59 14.27
N GLY A 31 -6.56 3.68 14.28
CA GLY A 31 -7.47 4.06 13.20
C GLY A 31 -7.18 5.50 12.78
N THR A 32 -7.54 5.86 11.55
CA THR A 32 -7.24 7.16 10.94
C THR A 32 -8.31 7.57 9.93
N ASN A 33 -8.55 8.87 9.80
CA ASN A 33 -9.36 9.46 8.73
C ASN A 33 -8.53 9.77 7.47
N GLY A 34 -7.23 9.50 7.50
CA GLY A 34 -6.31 9.72 6.39
C GLY A 34 -4.86 9.47 6.83
N HIS A 35 -4.16 8.63 6.08
CA HIS A 35 -2.76 8.29 6.33
C HIS A 35 -2.08 7.88 5.03
N LEU A 36 -0.77 8.11 4.94
CA LEU A 36 0.02 7.65 3.80
C LEU A 36 0.86 6.45 4.20
N MET A 37 0.79 5.40 3.37
CA MET A 37 1.65 4.23 3.45
C MET A 37 2.38 4.04 2.12
N VAL A 38 3.48 3.30 2.12
CA VAL A 38 4.19 2.94 0.89
C VAL A 38 4.12 1.44 0.67
N ILE A 39 3.46 0.97 -0.38
CA ILE A 39 3.55 -0.43 -0.80
C ILE A 39 4.94 -0.66 -1.38
N VAL A 40 5.64 -1.65 -0.82
CA VAL A 40 7.01 -2.02 -1.21
C VAL A 40 7.13 -3.48 -1.63
N GLY A 41 6.05 -4.25 -1.55
CA GLY A 41 6.10 -5.67 -1.89
C GLY A 41 4.79 -6.39 -1.65
N PHE A 42 4.80 -7.67 -1.98
CA PHE A 42 3.77 -8.62 -1.63
C PHE A 42 4.42 -9.91 -1.12
N THR A 43 3.81 -10.58 -0.16
CA THR A 43 4.25 -11.92 0.25
C THR A 43 3.91 -12.94 -0.84
N ASN A 44 4.44 -14.16 -0.72
CA ASN A 44 4.10 -15.26 -1.65
C ASN A 44 2.59 -15.58 -1.67
N ASN A 45 1.88 -15.29 -0.57
CA ASN A 45 0.44 -15.50 -0.47
C ASN A 45 -0.38 -14.26 -0.90
N GLY A 46 0.30 -13.17 -1.29
CA GLY A 46 -0.32 -11.96 -1.80
C GLY A 46 -0.65 -10.91 -0.75
N ASP A 47 -0.22 -11.08 0.51
CA ASP A 47 -0.37 -10.06 1.55
C ASP A 47 0.48 -8.83 1.24
N VAL A 48 -0.01 -7.65 1.61
CA VAL A 48 0.61 -6.39 1.21
C VAL A 48 1.74 -6.07 2.17
N VAL A 49 2.92 -5.89 1.61
CA VAL A 49 4.07 -5.40 2.37
C VAL A 49 4.15 -3.89 2.21
N VAL A 50 4.12 -3.18 3.33
CA VAL A 50 4.18 -1.72 3.34
C VAL A 50 5.25 -1.17 4.28
N ASN A 51 5.68 0.05 4.01
CA ASN A 51 6.27 0.93 4.99
C ASN A 51 5.17 1.83 5.57
N ASP A 52 4.77 1.55 6.81
CA ASP A 52 3.78 2.29 7.59
C ASP A 52 4.47 2.97 8.79
N PRO A 53 4.62 4.31 8.78
CA PRO A 53 5.32 5.03 9.84
C PRO A 53 4.57 5.06 11.19
N ALA A 54 3.30 4.66 11.23
CA ALA A 54 2.48 4.60 12.44
C ALA A 54 2.18 3.17 12.91
N SER A 55 2.77 2.17 12.25
CA SER A 55 2.55 0.75 12.49
C SER A 55 2.66 0.37 13.97
N HIS A 56 1.68 -0.41 14.42
CA HIS A 56 1.55 -0.91 15.79
C HIS A 56 1.49 0.18 16.88
N LEU A 57 1.50 1.47 16.52
CA LEU A 57 1.78 2.60 17.40
C LEU A 57 3.10 2.48 18.20
N ILE A 58 4.12 1.87 17.58
CA ILE A 58 5.45 1.72 18.17
C ILE A 58 6.44 2.61 17.42
N ALA A 59 7.02 3.59 18.12
CA ALA A 59 8.00 4.51 17.54
C ALA A 59 9.39 3.84 17.37
N SER A 60 9.52 2.95 16.38
CA SER A 60 10.78 2.28 16.04
C SER A 60 10.90 2.06 14.53
N ASN A 61 12.10 2.28 13.98
CA ASN A 61 12.41 2.03 12.57
C ASN A 61 12.14 0.57 12.17
N ASP A 62 12.36 -0.36 13.10
CA ASP A 62 12.17 -1.80 12.85
C ASP A 62 10.69 -2.18 12.68
N GLN A 63 9.77 -1.31 13.08
CA GLN A 63 8.33 -1.54 12.97
C GLN A 63 7.75 -0.98 11.67
N VAL A 64 8.40 0.03 11.06
CA VAL A 64 7.92 0.72 9.86
C VAL A 64 7.56 -0.27 8.75
N ARG A 65 8.40 -1.28 8.53
CA ARG A 65 8.13 -2.30 7.52
C ARG A 65 7.21 -3.38 8.10
N THR A 66 5.97 -3.41 7.62
CA THR A 66 4.95 -4.33 8.12
C THR A 66 4.22 -5.05 6.99
N VAL A 67 3.45 -6.08 7.35
CA VAL A 67 2.66 -6.89 6.41
C VAL A 67 1.20 -6.87 6.87
N TYR A 68 0.31 -6.51 5.96
CA TYR A 68 -1.12 -6.49 6.20
C TYR A 68 -1.84 -7.49 5.29
N ASP A 69 -2.94 -8.06 5.82
CA ASP A 69 -3.83 -8.93 5.05
C ASP A 69 -4.29 -8.22 3.77
N ARG A 70 -4.26 -8.97 2.66
CA ARG A 70 -4.56 -8.44 1.33
C ARG A 70 -5.94 -7.81 1.25
N THR A 71 -6.95 -8.50 1.75
CA THR A 71 -8.36 -8.09 1.63
C THR A 71 -8.65 -6.90 2.52
N GLN A 72 -8.13 -6.91 3.76
CA GLN A 72 -8.23 -5.76 4.66
C GLN A 72 -7.58 -4.52 4.05
N PHE A 73 -6.35 -4.66 3.53
CA PHE A 73 -5.62 -3.56 2.92
C PHE A 73 -6.36 -2.98 1.70
N GLU A 74 -6.89 -3.84 0.82
CA GLU A 74 -7.65 -3.40 -0.35
C GLU A 74 -8.92 -2.62 0.04
N ASN A 75 -9.61 -3.04 1.10
CA ASN A 75 -10.81 -2.37 1.60
C ASN A 75 -10.51 -1.00 2.22
N VAL A 76 -9.38 -0.83 2.90
CA VAL A 76 -9.04 0.48 3.51
C VAL A 76 -8.44 1.47 2.51
N TRP A 77 -8.00 1.00 1.34
CA TRP A 77 -7.42 1.82 0.27
C TRP A 77 -8.42 2.19 -0.82
N VAL A 78 -9.09 1.22 -1.44
CA VAL A 78 -9.86 1.45 -2.67
C VAL A 78 -11.21 2.12 -2.39
N PRO A 79 -12.15 1.53 -1.64
CA PRO A 79 -13.46 2.14 -1.43
C PRO A 79 -13.41 3.32 -0.45
N HIS A 80 -12.52 3.31 0.55
CA HIS A 80 -12.47 4.34 1.58
C HIS A 80 -11.69 5.58 1.16
N SER A 81 -10.60 5.41 0.39
CA SER A 81 -9.74 6.50 -0.05
C SER A 81 -9.76 6.72 -1.57
N GLY A 82 -10.67 6.05 -2.28
CA GLY A 82 -10.84 6.18 -3.73
C GLY A 82 -9.70 5.58 -4.54
N GLY A 83 -8.84 4.75 -3.94
CA GLY A 83 -7.68 4.17 -4.60
C GLY A 83 -6.56 5.17 -4.91
N ILE A 84 -6.57 6.36 -4.31
CA ILE A 84 -5.59 7.42 -4.58
C ILE A 84 -4.17 6.92 -4.35
N THR A 85 -3.33 7.12 -5.35
CA THR A 85 -1.96 6.65 -5.40
C THR A 85 -1.06 7.68 -6.05
N TYR A 86 0.10 7.93 -5.44
CA TYR A 86 1.17 8.71 -6.04
C TYR A 86 2.26 7.77 -6.55
N VAL A 87 2.62 7.94 -7.81
CA VAL A 87 3.73 7.25 -8.45
C VAL A 87 4.87 8.24 -8.63
N ILE A 88 6.01 7.97 -7.99
CA ILE A 88 7.24 8.75 -8.13
C ILE A 88 8.34 7.78 -8.52
N HIS A 89 8.88 7.92 -9.73
CA HIS A 89 9.90 7.03 -10.25
C HIS A 89 10.98 7.84 -11.01
N PRO A 90 12.24 7.37 -11.03
CA PRO A 90 13.25 7.99 -11.87
C PRO A 90 12.91 7.77 -13.35
N THR A 91 13.29 8.72 -14.21
CA THR A 91 13.04 8.65 -15.65
C THR A 91 13.71 7.45 -16.34
N SER A 92 14.71 6.85 -15.70
CA SER A 92 15.39 5.64 -16.18
C SER A 92 14.61 4.34 -15.91
N VAL A 93 13.59 4.36 -15.07
CA VAL A 93 12.74 3.20 -14.76
C VAL A 93 11.41 3.39 -15.48
N PRO A 94 11.09 2.60 -16.51
CA PRO A 94 9.83 2.75 -17.22
C PRO A 94 8.65 2.30 -16.36
N LEU A 95 7.49 2.95 -16.57
CA LEU A 95 6.22 2.47 -16.02
C LEU A 95 5.87 1.08 -16.58
N PRO A 96 5.14 0.24 -15.83
CA PRO A 96 4.67 -1.05 -16.33
C PRO A 96 3.76 -0.87 -17.55
N THR A 97 3.62 -1.93 -18.36
CA THR A 97 2.69 -1.89 -19.49
C THR A 97 1.26 -1.69 -19.00
N ARG A 98 0.60 -0.67 -19.54
CA ARG A 98 -0.78 -0.33 -19.21
C ARG A 98 -1.73 -1.46 -19.67
N PRO A 99 -2.58 -2.02 -18.79
CA PRO A 99 -3.60 -2.99 -19.20
C PRO A 99 -4.70 -2.30 -20.04
N ALA A 100 -5.55 -3.11 -20.69
CA ALA A 100 -6.60 -2.60 -21.58
C ALA A 100 -7.60 -1.68 -20.87
N GLU A 101 -7.92 -1.98 -19.61
CA GLU A 101 -8.75 -1.16 -18.73
C GLU A 101 -7.92 -0.75 -17.51
N ALA A 102 -7.02 0.20 -17.72
CA ALA A 102 -6.16 0.68 -16.66
C ALA A 102 -6.88 1.64 -15.72
N ASN A 103 -6.60 1.49 -14.43
CA ASN A 103 -7.03 2.43 -13.41
C ASN A 103 -6.00 3.58 -13.16
N TRP A 104 -5.01 3.74 -14.07
CA TRP A 104 -4.00 4.81 -14.10
C TRP A 104 -3.57 5.20 -15.53
#